data_AF-A0A4Y4MB47-F1
#
_entry.id   AF-A0A4Y4MB47-F1
#
_cell.length_a   1.000
_cell.length_b   1.000
_cell.length_c   1.000
_cell.angle_alpha   90.00
_cell.angle_beta   90.00
_cell.angle_gamma   90.00
#
_symmetry.space_group_name_H-M   'P 1'
#
loop_
_entity.id
_entity.type
_entity.pdbx_description
1 polymer ?
#
loop_
_entity_poly.entity_id
_entity_poly.type
_entity_poly.pdbx_seq_one_letter_code
_entity_poly.pdbx_strand_id
1 'polypeptide(L)'
;MMKILVLGALSTASLYFAQSYPASAIPENLKKNADVVIRKDFTTVKINKIDEIRYQYNTVTTVLNKDGNEQAAAYIPYDKSKSISNIKVTIYDEAGKKIKSFSKSDFKDFANNPQGVFYSDNRILVFSYTPVQYPYTVDFSYESEDKNTIFIQDFVPFHSIKMSLEEAQFKIINTSGIELRTKIYPSKYNYASVVESGSGNDKTYSYKNVPAIEDAFMIPQPVKILPSVNFALTKFNLAGKQGTLNNWTDFGTWYYKDLVEPVSASTPAIKAEVASLQLQGSVEEKVKKIYQYMQNKTRYIAVGLGIGGWLPMQPDEVHKKGYGDCKALTNYMKILLNEAGIPSKYCVINSSSSQVSFDPEFPSMGGNHAILMVPTENGNIWLENTSQQIAFNHLSYSTTDRNALAVTSKGIELINTPVYKAEQNKEKQILRVNLNEDNSMMGTGNFSYTGNQYDYNLRLANLDPKEKNDAIKERFGVLNFEKVEMKNFNNDRDHAVITYDLDFKTNNFSKKAGNSLLFRSVPIFSDVVYKTDENRELPFEVNMSFEDEYEIAFVLPLGYKVDETPDNSAITSEFGSYKLSFVKSDGQVKVIRKMQINKGLYPKEKYNDYISFRKKILNMDNSKILITKI
;
A
#
# COMPACT_ATOMS: atom_id res chain seq x y z
N MET A 1 -79.49 -22.32 43.53
CA MET A 1 -78.23 -22.56 44.24
C MET A 1 -77.07 -22.39 43.28
N MET A 2 -76.04 -21.71 43.78
CA MET A 2 -74.79 -21.26 43.16
C MET A 2 -73.92 -22.40 42.57
N LYS A 3 -73.01 -22.02 41.65
CA LYS A 3 -71.74 -22.67 41.19
C LYS A 3 -71.75 -23.05 39.70
N ILE A 4 -70.74 -22.78 38.85
CA ILE A 4 -69.35 -22.30 38.98
C ILE A 4 -68.97 -21.68 37.61
N LEU A 5 -68.34 -20.50 37.61
CA LEU A 5 -67.61 -19.96 36.46
C LEU A 5 -66.25 -20.67 36.37
N VAL A 6 -65.99 -21.38 35.28
CA VAL A 6 -64.64 -21.87 34.94
C VAL A 6 -64.01 -20.88 33.97
N LEU A 7 -63.09 -20.06 34.47
CA LEU A 7 -62.18 -19.27 33.65
C LEU A 7 -61.19 -20.24 32.98
N GLY A 8 -61.32 -20.43 31.67
CA GLY A 8 -60.30 -21.10 30.87
C GLY A 8 -59.14 -20.16 30.60
N ALA A 9 -58.00 -20.38 31.26
CA ALA A 9 -56.75 -19.73 30.91
C ALA A 9 -56.25 -20.29 29.57
N LEU A 10 -56.37 -19.50 28.49
CA LEU A 10 -55.64 -19.76 27.25
C LEU A 10 -54.16 -19.44 27.48
N SER A 11 -53.37 -20.49 27.68
CA SER A 11 -51.92 -20.43 27.50
C SER A 11 -51.63 -20.29 26.00
N THR A 12 -51.45 -19.05 25.53
CA THR A 12 -50.85 -18.81 24.22
C THR A 12 -49.36 -19.13 24.34
N ALA A 13 -48.96 -20.32 23.92
CA ALA A 13 -47.57 -20.63 23.68
C ALA A 13 -47.06 -19.72 22.55
N SER A 14 -46.36 -18.65 22.92
CA SER A 14 -45.63 -17.80 21.98
C SER A 14 -44.58 -18.65 21.29
N LEU A 15 -44.83 -19.03 20.04
CA LEU A 15 -43.79 -19.54 19.14
C LEU A 15 -42.82 -18.39 18.87
N TYR A 16 -41.84 -18.20 19.77
CA TYR A 16 -40.69 -17.36 19.49
C TYR A 16 -39.90 -18.04 18.38
N PHE A 17 -40.10 -17.60 17.13
CA PHE A 17 -39.13 -17.88 16.08
C PHE A 17 -37.78 -17.35 16.56
N ALA A 18 -36.81 -18.23 16.76
CA ALA A 18 -35.45 -17.84 17.12
C ALA A 18 -34.91 -16.90 16.03
N GLN A 19 -34.76 -15.62 16.37
CA GLN A 19 -34.17 -14.62 15.48
C GLN A 19 -32.69 -14.94 15.32
N SER A 20 -32.22 -15.01 14.06
CA SER A 20 -30.83 -15.37 13.76
C SER A 20 -30.06 -14.08 13.47
N TYR A 21 -29.08 -13.77 14.32
CA TYR A 21 -28.21 -12.59 14.20
C TYR A 21 -28.93 -11.23 14.13
N PRO A 22 -29.89 -10.92 15.04
CA PRO A 22 -30.44 -9.57 15.10
C PRO A 22 -29.32 -8.56 15.37
N ALA A 23 -29.38 -7.39 14.73
CA ALA A 23 -28.37 -6.34 14.89
C ALA A 23 -28.35 -5.75 16.31
N SER A 24 -29.48 -5.83 17.02
CA SER A 24 -29.61 -5.47 18.44
C SER A 24 -28.77 -6.37 19.37
N ALA A 25 -28.39 -7.57 18.93
CA ALA A 25 -27.52 -8.46 19.71
C ALA A 25 -26.03 -8.16 19.54
N ILE A 26 -25.64 -7.25 18.62
CA ILE A 26 -24.24 -6.85 18.47
C ILE A 26 -23.85 -5.97 19.68
N PRO A 27 -22.76 -6.30 20.40
CA PRO A 27 -22.22 -5.43 21.44
C PRO A 27 -21.92 -4.01 20.95
N GLU A 28 -22.29 -2.99 21.73
CA GLU A 28 -22.15 -1.58 21.32
C GLU A 28 -20.70 -1.17 20.99
N ASN A 29 -19.72 -1.74 21.69
CA ASN A 29 -18.29 -1.49 21.41
C ASN A 29 -17.86 -2.00 20.02
N LEU A 30 -18.55 -2.98 19.45
CA LEU A 30 -18.27 -3.50 18.12
C LEU A 30 -18.97 -2.69 17.02
N LYS A 31 -20.02 -1.93 17.35
CA LYS A 31 -20.66 -0.99 16.41
C LYS A 31 -19.89 0.31 16.29
N LYS A 32 -19.21 0.73 17.37
CA LYS A 32 -18.43 1.97 17.39
C LYS A 32 -17.34 1.95 16.32
N ASN A 33 -17.31 2.98 15.47
CA ASN A 33 -16.36 3.17 14.36
C ASN A 33 -16.37 2.06 13.29
N ALA A 34 -17.37 1.17 13.31
CA ALA A 34 -17.48 0.08 12.36
C ALA A 34 -18.51 0.41 11.27
N ASP A 35 -18.16 0.10 10.02
CA ASP A 35 -19.12 0.00 8.92
C ASP A 35 -19.64 -1.45 8.81
N VAL A 36 -18.86 -2.41 9.31
CA VAL A 36 -19.13 -3.84 9.28
C VAL A 36 -18.71 -4.52 10.58
N VAL A 37 -19.55 -5.45 11.05
CA VAL A 37 -19.26 -6.33 12.18
C VAL A 37 -19.22 -7.78 11.69
N ILE A 38 -18.04 -8.40 11.78
CA ILE A 38 -17.88 -9.83 11.59
C ILE A 38 -18.45 -10.52 12.84
N ARG A 39 -19.68 -11.02 12.75
CA ARG A 39 -20.36 -11.75 13.82
C ARG A 39 -19.70 -13.10 14.07
N LYS A 40 -19.30 -13.78 12.98
CA LYS A 40 -18.57 -15.05 12.99
C LYS A 40 -17.59 -15.09 11.82
N ASP A 41 -16.39 -15.60 12.06
CA ASP A 41 -15.46 -16.03 11.02
C ASP A 41 -14.82 -17.36 11.41
N PHE A 42 -15.47 -18.45 11.02
CA PHE A 42 -15.05 -19.80 11.37
C PHE A 42 -14.49 -20.48 10.13
N THR A 43 -13.23 -20.87 10.22
CA THR A 43 -12.53 -21.64 9.19
C THR A 43 -12.03 -22.96 9.78
N THR A 44 -12.39 -24.08 9.17
CA THR A 44 -11.77 -25.39 9.45
C THR A 44 -10.88 -25.78 8.29
N VAL A 45 -9.59 -26.00 8.57
CA VAL A 45 -8.56 -26.46 7.63
C VAL A 45 -8.25 -27.92 7.90
N LYS A 46 -8.39 -28.77 6.88
CA LYS A 46 -8.03 -30.19 6.92
C LYS A 46 -6.86 -30.42 5.98
N ILE A 47 -5.69 -30.73 6.55
CA ILE A 47 -4.48 -31.04 5.79
C ILE A 47 -4.42 -32.55 5.63
N ASN A 48 -4.87 -33.03 4.47
CA ASN A 48 -5.06 -34.47 4.24
C ASN A 48 -3.78 -35.12 3.67
N LYS A 49 -3.15 -34.45 2.70
CA LYS A 49 -1.96 -34.93 1.97
C LYS A 49 -1.08 -33.75 1.57
N ILE A 50 0.09 -34.04 1.01
CA ILE A 50 1.00 -33.02 0.46
C ILE A 50 0.36 -32.17 -0.63
N ASP A 51 -0.63 -32.70 -1.36
CA ASP A 51 -1.32 -32.09 -2.50
C ASP A 51 -2.84 -32.07 -2.31
N GLU A 52 -3.33 -32.13 -1.06
CA GLU A 52 -4.75 -32.04 -0.75
C GLU A 52 -4.96 -31.33 0.59
N ILE A 53 -5.48 -30.10 0.52
CA ILE A 53 -5.94 -29.33 1.68
C ILE A 53 -7.38 -28.90 1.45
N ARG A 54 -8.22 -29.01 2.49
CA ARG A 54 -9.64 -28.63 2.42
C ARG A 54 -9.95 -27.56 3.43
N TYR A 55 -10.82 -26.63 3.04
CA TYR A 55 -11.31 -25.56 3.88
C TYR A 55 -12.84 -25.63 3.97
N GLN A 56 -13.36 -25.41 5.16
CA GLN A 56 -14.77 -25.13 5.40
C GLN A 56 -14.85 -23.73 5.99
N TYR A 57 -15.46 -22.81 5.24
CA TYR A 57 -15.61 -21.41 5.64
C TYR A 57 -17.05 -21.16 6.09
N ASN A 58 -17.22 -20.45 7.19
CA ASN A 58 -18.50 -19.90 7.64
C ASN A 58 -18.27 -18.50 8.22
N THR A 59 -18.70 -17.49 7.47
CA THR A 59 -18.64 -16.10 7.88
C THR A 59 -20.05 -15.56 8.05
N VAL A 60 -20.28 -14.79 9.11
CA VAL A 60 -21.52 -14.07 9.31
C VAL A 60 -21.16 -12.62 9.54
N THR A 61 -21.66 -11.74 8.69
CA THR A 61 -21.21 -10.35 8.63
C THR A 61 -22.43 -9.43 8.63
N THR A 62 -22.55 -8.56 9.62
CA THR A 62 -23.59 -7.52 9.66
C THR A 62 -23.02 -6.23 9.09
N VAL A 63 -23.68 -5.69 8.06
CA VAL A 63 -23.36 -4.39 7.45
C VAL A 63 -24.19 -3.33 8.14
N LEU A 64 -23.52 -2.34 8.74
CA LEU A 64 -24.16 -1.30 9.53
C LEU A 64 -24.63 -0.11 8.69
N ASN A 65 -23.94 0.17 7.58
CA ASN A 65 -24.23 1.29 6.70
C ASN A 65 -23.73 1.03 5.27
N LYS A 66 -23.99 1.97 4.36
CA LYS A 66 -23.67 1.84 2.92
C LYS A 66 -22.17 1.64 2.63
N ASP A 67 -21.29 2.16 3.47
CA ASP A 67 -19.84 2.14 3.23
C ASP A 67 -19.27 0.73 3.53
N GLY A 68 -20.00 -0.08 4.29
CA GLY A 68 -19.64 -1.46 4.62
C GLY A 68 -20.02 -2.52 3.57
N ASN A 69 -20.75 -2.16 2.51
CA ASN A 69 -21.25 -3.14 1.53
C ASN A 69 -20.13 -3.92 0.83
N GLU A 70 -19.07 -3.22 0.41
CA GLU A 70 -17.96 -3.84 -0.33
C GLU A 70 -17.22 -4.86 0.55
N GLN A 71 -17.09 -4.57 1.85
CA GLN A 71 -16.41 -5.42 2.83
C GLN A 71 -17.21 -6.68 3.20
N ALA A 72 -18.53 -6.68 3.02
CA ALA A 72 -19.41 -7.82 3.34
C ALA A 72 -19.88 -8.61 2.12
N ALA A 73 -19.45 -8.22 0.92
CA ALA A 73 -19.79 -8.94 -0.29
C ALA A 73 -19.16 -10.34 -0.31
N ALA A 74 -19.94 -11.34 -0.75
CA ALA A 74 -19.49 -12.72 -0.80
C ALA A 74 -18.69 -12.96 -2.09
N TYR A 75 -17.38 -13.11 -1.91
CA TYR A 75 -16.40 -13.34 -2.96
C TYR A 75 -15.72 -14.69 -2.76
N ILE A 76 -15.64 -15.51 -3.81
CA ILE A 76 -14.88 -16.77 -3.78
C ILE A 76 -13.86 -16.77 -4.91
N PRO A 77 -12.60 -16.37 -4.63
CA PRO A 77 -11.53 -16.52 -5.60
C PRO A 77 -11.17 -18.00 -5.77
N TYR A 78 -11.00 -18.44 -7.01
CA TYR A 78 -10.60 -19.80 -7.35
C TYR A 78 -9.83 -19.84 -8.67
N ASP A 79 -9.11 -20.92 -8.90
CA ASP A 79 -8.38 -21.19 -10.14
C ASP A 79 -8.58 -22.68 -10.50
N LYS A 80 -7.70 -23.24 -11.34
CA LYS A 80 -7.76 -24.65 -11.71
C LYS A 80 -7.32 -25.62 -10.62
N SER A 81 -6.62 -25.17 -9.56
CA SER A 81 -6.23 -26.02 -8.44
C SER A 81 -7.33 -26.13 -7.38
N LYS A 82 -8.22 -25.15 -7.32
CA LYS A 82 -9.31 -25.07 -6.34
C LYS A 82 -10.64 -25.56 -6.89
N SER A 83 -11.24 -26.56 -6.22
CA SER A 83 -12.65 -26.91 -6.42
C SER A 83 -13.50 -26.28 -5.32
N ILE A 84 -14.63 -25.69 -5.71
CA ILE A 84 -15.55 -24.97 -4.81
C ILE A 84 -16.89 -25.69 -4.75
N SER A 85 -17.38 -25.95 -3.55
CA SER A 85 -18.66 -26.63 -3.29
C SER A 85 -19.40 -26.02 -2.09
N ASN A 86 -20.62 -26.50 -1.85
CA ASN A 86 -21.40 -26.17 -0.65
C ASN A 86 -21.62 -24.68 -0.38
N ILE A 87 -21.65 -23.86 -1.44
CA ILE A 87 -21.91 -22.42 -1.37
C ILE A 87 -23.35 -22.17 -0.89
N LYS A 88 -23.48 -21.45 0.21
CA LYS A 88 -24.76 -20.98 0.77
C LYS A 88 -24.59 -19.53 1.22
N VAL A 89 -25.54 -18.69 0.83
CA VAL A 89 -25.67 -17.33 1.37
C VAL A 89 -27.08 -17.19 1.91
N THR A 90 -27.24 -16.63 3.11
CA THR A 90 -28.55 -16.21 3.64
C THR A 90 -28.46 -14.77 4.08
N ILE A 91 -29.42 -13.98 3.64
CA ILE A 91 -29.56 -12.58 4.03
C ILE A 91 -30.63 -12.47 5.11
N TYR A 92 -30.32 -11.78 6.18
CA TYR A 92 -31.25 -11.42 7.26
C TYR A 92 -31.43 -9.90 7.32
N ASP A 93 -32.62 -9.47 7.71
CA ASP A 93 -32.88 -8.07 8.04
C ASP A 93 -32.30 -7.70 9.42
N GLU A 94 -32.47 -6.43 9.80
CA GLU A 94 -32.04 -5.89 11.10
C GLU A 94 -32.54 -6.71 12.30
N ALA A 95 -33.76 -7.23 12.23
CA ALA A 95 -34.38 -8.02 13.30
C ALA A 95 -33.93 -9.49 13.31
N GLY A 96 -32.99 -9.86 12.43
CA GLY A 96 -32.53 -11.25 12.30
C GLY A 96 -33.57 -12.16 11.63
N LYS A 97 -34.56 -11.59 10.94
CA LYS A 97 -35.52 -12.35 10.15
C LYS A 97 -34.93 -12.59 8.76
N LYS A 98 -34.98 -13.85 8.34
CA LYS A 98 -34.50 -14.27 7.03
C LYS A 98 -35.27 -13.55 5.92
N ILE A 99 -34.54 -12.87 5.05
CA ILE A 99 -35.05 -12.26 3.81
C ILE A 99 -35.05 -13.33 2.72
N LYS A 100 -33.88 -13.89 2.40
CA LYS A 100 -33.71 -14.84 1.30
C LYS A 100 -32.42 -15.66 1.47
N SER A 101 -32.42 -16.88 0.91
CA SER A 101 -31.20 -17.67 0.73
C SER A 101 -30.86 -17.82 -0.74
N PHE A 102 -29.58 -17.97 -1.01
CA PHE A 102 -28.97 -18.08 -2.32
C PHE A 102 -27.94 -19.22 -2.32
N SER A 103 -27.62 -19.70 -3.51
CA SER A 103 -26.68 -20.80 -3.73
C SER A 103 -25.71 -20.44 -4.85
N LYS A 104 -24.87 -21.40 -5.27
CA LYS A 104 -23.92 -21.21 -6.37
C LYS A 104 -24.55 -20.64 -7.65
N SER A 105 -25.80 -20.99 -7.98
CA SER A 105 -26.49 -20.51 -9.19
C SER A 105 -26.74 -19.00 -9.21
N ASP A 106 -26.71 -18.35 -8.05
CA ASP A 106 -26.93 -16.91 -7.91
C ASP A 106 -25.63 -16.09 -8.02
N PHE A 107 -24.47 -16.77 -8.04
CA PHE A 107 -23.18 -16.11 -8.20
C PHE A 107 -22.90 -15.86 -9.67
N LYS A 108 -22.33 -14.70 -9.97
CA LYS A 108 -21.74 -14.41 -11.27
C LYS A 108 -20.27 -14.81 -11.25
N ASP A 109 -19.82 -15.39 -12.34
CA ASP A 109 -18.45 -15.88 -12.47
C ASP A 109 -17.65 -14.96 -13.40
N PHE A 110 -16.66 -14.30 -12.82
CA PHE A 110 -15.82 -13.33 -13.51
C PHE A 110 -14.37 -13.78 -13.55
N ALA A 111 -13.63 -13.30 -14.56
CA ALA A 111 -12.18 -13.32 -14.49
C ALA A 111 -11.75 -12.43 -13.31
N ASN A 112 -10.89 -12.96 -12.43
CA ASN A 112 -10.38 -12.23 -11.28
C ASN A 112 -9.14 -11.42 -11.66
N ASN A 113 -9.36 -10.43 -12.53
CA ASN A 113 -8.32 -9.55 -13.03
C ASN A 113 -8.49 -8.17 -12.37
N PRO A 114 -7.77 -7.86 -11.27
CA PRO A 114 -7.68 -6.49 -10.79
C PRO A 114 -7.21 -5.55 -11.91
N GLN A 115 -7.54 -4.26 -11.82
CA GLN A 115 -7.14 -3.28 -12.83
C GLN A 115 -5.63 -3.37 -13.11
N GLY A 116 -5.26 -3.60 -14.37
CA GLY A 116 -3.87 -3.81 -14.81
C GLY A 116 -3.47 -5.27 -15.04
N VAL A 117 -4.30 -6.26 -14.68
CA VAL A 117 -4.12 -7.68 -15.05
C VAL A 117 -4.77 -7.95 -16.40
N PHE A 118 -3.96 -8.32 -17.40
CA PHE A 118 -4.44 -8.53 -18.76
C PHE A 118 -4.96 -9.95 -18.99
N TYR A 119 -4.23 -10.96 -18.48
CA TYR A 119 -4.65 -12.36 -18.52
C TYR A 119 -4.33 -13.08 -17.21
N SER A 120 -5.34 -13.73 -16.62
CA SER A 120 -5.18 -14.68 -15.53
C SER A 120 -6.16 -15.83 -15.67
N ASP A 121 -5.80 -17.01 -15.16
CA ASP A 121 -6.72 -18.12 -14.99
C ASP A 121 -7.42 -18.10 -13.62
N ASN A 122 -7.10 -17.10 -12.79
CA ASN A 122 -7.84 -16.78 -11.59
C ASN A 122 -9.24 -16.30 -11.97
N ARG A 123 -10.23 -16.88 -11.31
CA ARG A 123 -11.64 -16.54 -11.41
C ARG A 123 -12.17 -16.18 -10.04
N ILE A 124 -13.30 -15.51 -10.02
CA ILE A 124 -13.98 -15.10 -8.80
C ILE A 124 -15.47 -15.28 -8.98
N LEU A 125 -16.07 -16.04 -8.07
CA LEU A 125 -17.51 -16.07 -7.93
C LEU A 125 -17.90 -14.86 -7.08
N VAL A 126 -18.76 -14.01 -7.61
CA VAL A 126 -19.24 -12.79 -6.97
C VAL A 126 -20.75 -12.91 -6.75
N PHE A 127 -21.16 -12.77 -5.50
CA PHE A 127 -22.54 -12.53 -5.16
C PHE A 127 -22.71 -11.06 -4.74
N SER A 128 -23.56 -10.36 -5.47
CA SER A 128 -23.91 -8.96 -5.19
C SER A 128 -25.32 -8.91 -4.61
N TYR A 129 -25.45 -8.34 -3.42
CA TYR A 129 -26.73 -8.03 -2.81
C TYR A 129 -26.92 -6.51 -2.77
N THR A 130 -28.07 -6.03 -3.22
CA THR A 130 -28.44 -4.62 -3.11
C THR A 130 -29.38 -4.47 -1.91
N PRO A 131 -28.91 -3.94 -0.77
CA PRO A 131 -29.75 -3.80 0.41
C PRO A 131 -30.81 -2.71 0.22
N VAL A 132 -32.01 -2.95 0.78
CA VAL A 132 -33.09 -1.96 0.84
C VAL A 132 -33.06 -1.15 2.15
N GLN A 133 -32.38 -1.66 3.17
CA GLN A 133 -32.24 -1.04 4.49
C GLN A 133 -30.95 -1.50 5.16
N TYR A 134 -30.47 -0.72 6.12
CA TYR A 134 -29.38 -1.08 7.02
C TYR A 134 -29.89 -1.01 8.47
N PRO A 135 -29.33 -1.82 9.38
CA PRO A 135 -28.36 -2.88 9.10
C PRO A 135 -28.98 -4.12 8.43
N TYR A 136 -28.15 -4.94 7.79
CA TYR A 136 -28.52 -6.27 7.30
C TYR A 136 -27.37 -7.25 7.54
N THR A 137 -27.66 -8.55 7.58
CA THR A 137 -26.65 -9.58 7.86
C THR A 137 -26.51 -10.55 6.70
N VAL A 138 -25.28 -10.86 6.32
CA VAL A 138 -24.88 -11.87 5.35
C VAL A 138 -24.31 -13.07 6.10
N ASP A 139 -24.98 -14.21 6.07
CA ASP A 139 -24.47 -15.50 6.53
C ASP A 139 -24.02 -16.30 5.31
N PHE A 140 -22.71 -16.50 5.20
CA PHE A 140 -22.05 -17.03 4.03
C PHE A 140 -21.18 -18.23 4.42
N SER A 141 -21.35 -19.34 3.70
CA SER A 141 -20.51 -20.51 3.87
C SER A 141 -20.20 -21.17 2.55
N TYR A 142 -19.01 -21.76 2.43
CA TYR A 142 -18.64 -22.62 1.31
C TYR A 142 -17.52 -23.56 1.73
N GLU A 143 -17.25 -24.55 0.88
CA GLU A 143 -16.11 -25.44 1.03
C GLU A 143 -15.19 -25.30 -0.19
N SER A 144 -13.88 -25.37 0.06
CA SER A 144 -12.89 -25.49 -0.99
C SER A 144 -11.96 -26.69 -0.75
N GLU A 145 -11.54 -27.31 -1.84
CA GLU A 145 -10.43 -28.26 -1.85
C GLU A 145 -9.37 -27.69 -2.80
N ASP A 146 -8.14 -27.58 -2.32
CA ASP A 146 -7.01 -27.06 -3.07
C ASP A 146 -5.89 -28.09 -3.12
N LYS A 147 -5.23 -28.16 -4.28
CA LYS A 147 -4.01 -28.94 -4.46
C LYS A 147 -2.77 -28.18 -4.03
N ASN A 148 -2.84 -26.85 -3.95
CA ASN A 148 -1.75 -26.00 -3.53
C ASN A 148 -1.74 -25.89 -2.00
N THR A 149 -0.91 -26.68 -1.34
CA THR A 149 -0.85 -26.76 0.13
C THR A 149 0.13 -25.77 0.75
N ILE A 150 0.91 -25.06 -0.07
CA ILE A 150 1.89 -24.06 0.39
C ILE A 150 1.25 -22.78 0.94
N PHE A 151 0.00 -22.48 0.57
CA PHE A 151 -0.71 -21.25 0.95
C PHE A 151 -1.77 -21.53 2.02
N ILE A 152 -1.35 -21.55 3.29
CA ILE A 152 -2.30 -21.51 4.41
C ILE A 152 -2.44 -20.05 4.83
N GLN A 153 -3.67 -19.53 4.80
CA GLN A 153 -3.93 -18.13 5.16
C GLN A 153 -3.51 -17.84 6.61
N ASP A 154 -2.90 -16.67 6.82
CA ASP A 154 -2.66 -16.16 8.17
C ASP A 154 -4.00 -15.93 8.87
N PHE A 155 -4.07 -16.28 10.16
CA PHE A 155 -5.24 -16.02 10.97
C PHE A 155 -5.08 -14.68 11.69
N VAL A 156 -5.91 -13.70 11.30
CA VAL A 156 -5.98 -12.36 11.88
C VAL A 156 -7.44 -12.02 12.20
N PRO A 157 -7.72 -11.05 13.10
CA PRO A 157 -9.10 -10.65 13.39
C PRO A 157 -9.85 -10.08 12.17
N PHE A 158 -9.17 -9.26 11.37
CA PHE A 158 -9.67 -8.64 10.14
C PHE A 158 -8.50 -7.94 9.40
N HIS A 159 -8.72 -7.54 8.14
CA HIS A 159 -7.66 -6.97 7.28
C HIS A 159 -7.79 -5.47 7.00
N SER A 160 -8.86 -4.82 7.45
CA SER A 160 -9.15 -3.41 7.14
C SER A 160 -9.65 -2.65 8.37
N ILE A 161 -9.49 -1.34 8.35
CA ILE A 161 -10.10 -0.43 9.32
C ILE A 161 -11.63 -0.42 9.17
N LYS A 162 -12.32 0.13 10.18
CA LYS A 162 -13.80 0.17 10.25
C LYS A 162 -14.49 -1.21 10.20
N MET A 163 -13.75 -2.27 10.49
CA MET A 163 -14.27 -3.62 10.68
C MET A 163 -14.05 -4.04 12.13
N SER A 164 -15.07 -4.58 12.78
CA SER A 164 -14.95 -5.20 14.10
C SER A 164 -15.29 -6.69 14.03
N LEU A 165 -14.93 -7.43 15.09
CA LEU A 165 -15.10 -8.88 15.18
C LEU A 165 -15.72 -9.28 16.51
N GLU A 166 -16.81 -10.04 16.47
CA GLU A 166 -17.43 -10.66 17.65
C GLU A 166 -16.73 -11.99 18.00
N GLU A 167 -16.59 -12.90 17.05
CA GLU A 167 -15.91 -14.19 17.25
C GLU A 167 -15.28 -14.72 15.96
N ALA A 168 -14.01 -15.13 16.02
CA ALA A 168 -13.35 -15.87 14.94
C ALA A 168 -12.72 -17.15 15.48
N GLN A 169 -12.70 -18.18 14.65
CA GLN A 169 -12.09 -19.47 14.96
C GLN A 169 -11.37 -20.02 13.73
N PHE A 170 -10.12 -20.45 13.92
CA PHE A 170 -9.35 -21.17 12.92
C PHE A 170 -8.95 -22.54 13.46
N LYS A 171 -9.65 -23.58 13.01
CA LYS A 171 -9.43 -24.96 13.43
C LYS A 171 -8.58 -25.69 12.40
N ILE A 172 -7.53 -26.34 12.86
CA ILE A 172 -6.63 -27.14 12.04
C ILE A 172 -6.80 -28.61 12.44
N ILE A 173 -6.93 -29.46 11.43
CA ILE A 173 -6.94 -30.92 11.54
C ILE A 173 -5.90 -31.44 10.57
N ASN A 174 -4.77 -31.94 11.08
CA ASN A 174 -3.67 -32.41 10.23
C ASN A 174 -3.52 -33.93 10.28
N THR A 175 -4.00 -34.61 9.24
CA THR A 175 -3.89 -36.08 9.10
C THR A 175 -2.79 -36.50 8.12
N SER A 176 -2.08 -35.55 7.51
CA SER A 176 -1.10 -35.81 6.45
C SER A 176 0.22 -36.41 6.94
N GLY A 177 0.53 -36.28 8.24
CA GLY A 177 1.83 -36.60 8.80
C GLY A 177 2.94 -35.59 8.46
N ILE A 178 2.62 -34.51 7.73
CA ILE A 178 3.53 -33.40 7.45
C ILE A 178 3.48 -32.45 8.64
N GLU A 179 4.64 -32.04 9.15
CA GLU A 179 4.69 -31.06 10.24
C GLU A 179 4.15 -29.71 9.77
N LEU A 180 3.23 -29.14 10.57
CA LEU A 180 2.76 -27.76 10.42
C LEU A 180 3.47 -26.87 11.43
N ARG A 181 4.41 -26.05 10.95
CA ARG A 181 5.01 -25.00 11.76
C ARG A 181 4.00 -23.88 11.95
N THR A 182 3.90 -23.38 13.18
CA THR A 182 3.01 -22.28 13.54
C THR A 182 3.76 -21.25 14.35
N LYS A 183 3.52 -19.96 14.10
CA LYS A 183 4.07 -18.87 14.91
C LYS A 183 3.00 -17.83 15.19
N ILE A 184 2.87 -17.46 16.46
CA ILE A 184 1.97 -16.40 16.93
C ILE A 184 2.78 -15.10 17.01
N TYR A 185 2.29 -14.07 16.34
CA TYR A 185 2.78 -12.70 16.44
C TYR A 185 1.80 -11.89 17.29
N PRO A 186 2.13 -11.60 18.57
CA PRO A 186 1.24 -10.81 19.41
C PRO A 186 1.16 -9.36 18.92
N SER A 187 0.02 -8.72 19.18
CA SER A 187 -0.14 -7.28 18.94
C SER A 187 0.83 -6.51 19.82
N LYS A 188 1.66 -5.65 19.22
CA LYS A 188 2.54 -4.73 19.98
C LYS A 188 1.76 -3.74 20.85
N TYR A 189 0.48 -3.56 20.58
CA TYR A 189 -0.41 -2.61 21.27
C TYR A 189 -1.47 -3.31 22.12
N ASN A 190 -1.34 -4.65 22.30
CA ASN A 190 -2.32 -5.48 23.00
C ASN A 190 -3.77 -5.28 22.48
N TYR A 191 -3.92 -5.00 21.19
CA TYR A 191 -5.22 -4.68 20.58
C TYR A 191 -6.18 -5.87 20.58
N ALA A 192 -5.62 -7.07 20.41
CA ALA A 192 -6.31 -8.34 20.57
C ALA A 192 -5.28 -9.41 20.98
N SER A 193 -5.77 -10.51 21.54
CA SER A 193 -4.97 -11.68 21.89
C SER A 193 -5.59 -12.94 21.31
N VAL A 194 -4.76 -13.81 20.75
CA VAL A 194 -5.21 -15.11 20.25
C VAL A 194 -5.26 -16.11 21.41
N VAL A 195 -6.31 -16.91 21.45
CA VAL A 195 -6.41 -18.07 22.34
C VAL A 195 -6.15 -19.33 21.52
N GLU A 196 -5.08 -20.05 21.87
CA GLU A 196 -4.77 -21.39 21.34
C GLU A 196 -5.35 -22.48 22.25
N SER A 197 -5.92 -23.51 21.66
CA SER A 197 -6.43 -24.70 22.34
C SER A 197 -6.27 -25.95 21.46
N GLY A 198 -6.43 -27.13 22.05
CA GLY A 198 -6.20 -28.41 21.38
C GLY A 198 -4.80 -28.98 21.66
N SER A 199 -4.44 -30.06 20.98
CA SER A 199 -3.19 -30.78 21.19
C SER A 199 -2.74 -31.53 19.95
N GLY A 200 -1.43 -31.65 19.75
CA GLY A 200 -0.87 -32.39 18.62
C GLY A 200 -1.26 -31.77 17.29
N ASN A 201 -1.86 -32.58 16.42
CA ASN A 201 -2.25 -32.21 15.05
C ASN A 201 -3.63 -31.54 14.96
N ASP A 202 -4.36 -31.45 16.06
CA ASP A 202 -5.68 -30.83 16.15
C ASP A 202 -5.58 -29.58 17.04
N LYS A 203 -5.46 -28.42 16.40
CA LYS A 203 -5.30 -27.12 17.07
C LYS A 203 -6.40 -26.16 16.68
N THR A 204 -6.76 -25.27 17.59
CA THR A 204 -7.77 -24.23 17.35
C THR A 204 -7.28 -22.90 17.88
N TYR A 205 -7.31 -21.90 17.02
CA TYR A 205 -6.99 -20.51 17.35
C TYR A 205 -8.28 -19.70 17.34
N SER A 206 -8.42 -18.75 18.26
CA SER A 206 -9.62 -17.91 18.32
C SER A 206 -9.35 -16.48 18.76
N TYR A 207 -10.17 -15.57 18.25
CA TYR A 207 -10.29 -14.18 18.67
C TYR A 207 -11.73 -13.92 19.10
N LYS A 208 -11.92 -13.05 20.09
CA LYS A 208 -13.25 -12.63 20.55
C LYS A 208 -13.27 -11.14 20.83
N ASN A 209 -14.39 -10.49 20.50
CA ASN A 209 -14.71 -9.12 20.87
C ASN A 209 -13.60 -8.11 20.53
N VAL A 210 -13.15 -8.10 19.27
CA VAL A 210 -12.13 -7.18 18.77
C VAL A 210 -12.81 -5.95 18.16
N PRO A 211 -12.69 -4.75 18.74
CA PRO A 211 -13.34 -3.54 18.23
C PRO A 211 -12.76 -3.10 16.88
N ALA A 212 -13.47 -2.21 16.19
CA ALA A 212 -12.99 -1.65 14.94
C ALA A 212 -11.83 -0.67 15.16
N ILE A 213 -10.84 -0.74 14.26
CA ILE A 213 -9.80 0.28 14.17
C ILE A 213 -10.44 1.53 13.55
N GLU A 214 -10.36 2.65 14.28
CA GLU A 214 -10.81 3.96 13.80
C GLU A 214 -9.99 4.45 12.61
N ASP A 215 -10.66 5.13 11.69
CA ASP A 215 -10.05 5.82 10.55
C ASP A 215 -9.43 7.15 10.99
N ALA A 216 -8.40 7.04 11.83
CA ALA A 216 -7.66 8.18 12.34
C ALA A 216 -6.57 8.59 11.35
N PHE A 217 -6.35 9.91 11.22
CA PHE A 217 -5.28 10.44 10.37
C PHE A 217 -3.92 9.81 10.75
N MET A 218 -3.17 9.34 9.74
CA MET A 218 -1.87 8.68 9.88
C MET A 218 -1.88 7.39 10.71
N ILE A 219 -3.00 6.68 10.79
CA ILE A 219 -3.03 5.34 11.39
C ILE A 219 -2.12 4.38 10.59
N PRO A 220 -1.32 3.52 11.25
CA PRO A 220 -0.60 2.46 10.57
C PRO A 220 -1.54 1.44 9.93
N GLN A 221 -1.04 0.69 8.94
CA GLN A 221 -1.79 -0.44 8.38
C GLN A 221 -2.12 -1.49 9.45
N PRO A 222 -3.28 -2.18 9.40
CA PRO A 222 -3.71 -3.15 10.41
C PRO A 222 -2.67 -4.24 10.74
N VAL A 223 -1.86 -4.67 9.77
CA VAL A 223 -0.76 -5.64 9.96
C VAL A 223 0.29 -5.20 10.99
N LYS A 224 0.43 -3.90 11.27
CA LYS A 224 1.32 -3.37 12.31
C LYS A 224 0.65 -3.29 13.69
N ILE A 225 -0.66 -3.43 13.76
CA ILE A 225 -1.48 -3.23 14.97
C ILE A 225 -2.00 -4.56 15.50
N LEU A 226 -2.57 -5.39 14.64
CA LEU A 226 -3.28 -6.62 15.00
C LEU A 226 -2.30 -7.76 15.26
N PRO A 227 -2.67 -8.72 16.13
CA PRO A 227 -1.95 -9.97 16.22
C PRO A 227 -2.20 -10.83 14.96
N SER A 228 -1.32 -11.78 14.70
CA SER A 228 -1.53 -12.82 13.68
C SER A 228 -1.06 -14.19 14.14
N VAL A 229 -1.60 -15.23 13.53
CA VAL A 229 -1.05 -16.58 13.59
C VAL A 229 -0.69 -17.01 12.17
N ASN A 230 0.56 -17.35 11.96
CA ASN A 230 1.09 -17.73 10.66
C ASN A 230 1.40 -19.23 10.63
N PHE A 231 1.19 -19.84 9.47
CA PHE A 231 1.26 -21.28 9.28
C PHE A 231 2.15 -21.63 8.10
N ALA A 232 2.98 -22.67 8.23
CA ALA A 232 3.79 -23.18 7.14
C ALA A 232 4.00 -24.69 7.26
N LEU A 233 3.66 -25.44 6.21
CA LEU A 233 3.96 -26.87 6.14
C LEU A 233 5.43 -27.10 5.80
N THR A 234 6.07 -28.09 6.43
CA THR A 234 7.46 -28.48 6.13
C THR A 234 7.62 -29.17 4.78
N LYS A 235 6.52 -29.69 4.22
CA LYS A 235 6.42 -30.21 2.85
C LYS A 235 5.15 -29.70 2.20
N PHE A 236 5.21 -29.36 0.93
CA PHE A 236 4.08 -28.74 0.24
C PHE A 236 4.01 -29.16 -1.23
N ASN A 237 2.90 -28.81 -1.87
CA ASN A 237 2.70 -28.88 -3.31
C ASN A 237 2.32 -27.49 -3.85
N LEU A 238 2.91 -27.09 -4.98
CA LEU A 238 2.53 -25.93 -5.76
C LEU A 238 2.36 -26.35 -7.23
N ALA A 239 1.11 -26.45 -7.66
CA ALA A 239 0.68 -26.85 -9.00
C ALA A 239 1.47 -28.05 -9.56
N GLY A 240 1.59 -29.09 -8.72
CA GLY A 240 2.23 -30.36 -9.05
C GLY A 240 3.72 -30.43 -8.71
N LYS A 241 4.35 -29.31 -8.35
CA LYS A 241 5.73 -29.26 -7.88
C LYS A 241 5.75 -29.38 -6.37
N GLN A 242 6.21 -30.53 -5.88
CA GLN A 242 6.39 -30.77 -4.44
C GLN A 242 7.73 -30.21 -3.96
N GLY A 243 7.77 -29.73 -2.72
CA GLY A 243 8.97 -29.12 -2.14
C GLY A 243 9.00 -29.23 -0.61
N THR A 244 10.10 -28.77 -0.02
CA THR A 244 10.30 -28.68 1.43
C THR A 244 10.49 -27.23 1.87
N LEU A 245 10.02 -26.92 3.09
CA LEU A 245 10.02 -25.57 3.67
C LEU A 245 10.38 -25.65 5.16
N ASN A 246 11.52 -26.27 5.46
CA ASN A 246 12.04 -26.37 6.82
C ASN A 246 12.78 -25.10 7.23
N ASN A 247 13.48 -24.47 6.27
CA ASN A 247 14.27 -23.26 6.47
C ASN A 247 14.31 -22.44 5.16
N TRP A 248 15.00 -21.30 5.18
CA TRP A 248 15.16 -20.48 3.97
C TRP A 248 16.07 -21.14 2.92
N THR A 249 16.97 -22.04 3.34
CA THR A 249 17.91 -22.75 2.45
C THR A 249 17.20 -23.75 1.55
N ASP A 250 16.40 -24.66 2.13
CA ASP A 250 15.70 -25.69 1.36
C ASP A 250 14.58 -25.10 0.49
N PHE A 251 13.82 -24.16 1.05
CA PHE A 251 12.80 -23.42 0.29
C PHE A 251 13.39 -22.69 -0.91
N GLY A 252 14.49 -21.94 -0.73
CA GLY A 252 15.11 -21.20 -1.82
C GLY A 252 15.75 -22.09 -2.88
N THR A 253 16.30 -23.23 -2.47
CA THR A 253 16.87 -24.21 -3.41
C THR A 253 15.76 -24.79 -4.30
N TRP A 254 14.61 -25.15 -3.72
CA TRP A 254 13.43 -25.55 -4.46
C TRP A 254 12.94 -24.41 -5.37
N TYR A 255 12.75 -23.19 -4.84
CA TYR A 255 12.28 -22.05 -5.63
C TYR A 255 13.17 -21.82 -6.84
N TYR A 256 14.49 -21.79 -6.63
CA TYR A 256 15.47 -21.61 -7.70
C TYR A 256 15.36 -22.71 -8.76
N LYS A 257 15.48 -23.98 -8.36
CA LYS A 257 15.57 -25.13 -9.25
C LYS A 257 14.25 -25.42 -9.99
N ASP A 258 13.13 -25.27 -9.31
CA ASP A 258 11.83 -25.70 -9.82
C ASP A 258 11.04 -24.57 -10.49
N LEU A 259 11.33 -23.30 -10.16
CA LEU A 259 10.62 -22.15 -10.72
C LEU A 259 11.52 -21.24 -11.56
N VAL A 260 12.67 -20.79 -11.06
CA VAL A 260 13.45 -19.75 -11.75
C VAL A 260 14.35 -20.35 -12.84
N GLU A 261 15.23 -21.28 -12.48
CA GLU A 261 16.23 -21.88 -13.37
C GLU A 261 15.64 -22.50 -14.66
N PRO A 262 14.50 -23.23 -14.63
CA PRO A 262 13.93 -23.85 -15.84
C PRO A 262 13.49 -22.83 -16.91
N VAL A 263 13.33 -21.57 -16.52
CA VAL A 263 12.94 -20.45 -17.40
C VAL A 263 14.02 -19.36 -17.43
N SER A 264 15.27 -19.70 -17.12
CA SER A 264 16.42 -18.77 -17.15
C SER A 264 17.37 -18.99 -18.33
N ALA A 265 17.03 -19.87 -19.28
CA ALA A 265 17.86 -20.13 -20.45
C ALA A 265 17.74 -18.99 -21.49
N SER A 266 18.88 -18.41 -21.88
CA SER A 266 18.95 -17.44 -22.97
C SER A 266 18.80 -18.10 -24.34
N THR A 267 18.50 -17.31 -25.38
CA THR A 267 18.40 -17.76 -26.77
C THR A 267 19.45 -17.07 -27.66
N PRO A 268 19.78 -17.64 -28.83
CA PRO A 268 20.69 -16.98 -29.78
C PRO A 268 20.26 -15.55 -30.16
N ALA A 269 18.94 -15.31 -30.21
CA ALA A 269 18.38 -13.98 -30.49
C ALA A 269 18.67 -12.99 -29.35
N ILE A 270 18.42 -13.39 -28.10
CA ILE A 270 18.71 -12.57 -26.91
C ILE A 270 20.21 -12.29 -26.81
N LYS A 271 21.06 -13.30 -27.06
CA LYS A 271 22.52 -13.15 -27.06
C LYS A 271 23.00 -12.16 -28.13
N ALA A 272 22.49 -12.28 -29.36
CA ALA A 272 22.83 -11.36 -30.44
C ALA A 272 22.38 -9.93 -30.13
N GLU A 273 21.21 -9.77 -29.50
CA GLU A 273 20.68 -8.49 -29.05
C GLU A 273 21.59 -7.84 -27.99
N VAL A 274 21.98 -8.56 -26.94
CA VAL A 274 22.92 -8.05 -25.93
C VAL A 274 24.26 -7.68 -26.56
N ALA A 275 24.78 -8.49 -27.48
CA ALA A 275 26.01 -8.18 -28.21
C ALA A 275 25.88 -6.89 -29.05
N SER A 276 24.71 -6.65 -29.65
CA SER A 276 24.44 -5.43 -30.44
C SER A 276 24.44 -4.15 -29.61
N LEU A 277 24.24 -4.24 -28.29
CA LEU A 277 24.32 -3.09 -27.39
C LEU A 277 25.74 -2.54 -27.26
N GLN A 278 26.78 -3.23 -27.75
CA GLN A 278 28.18 -2.76 -27.73
C GLN A 278 28.53 -2.17 -26.36
N LEU A 279 28.40 -2.99 -25.33
CA LEU A 279 28.57 -2.59 -23.93
C LEU A 279 30.01 -2.15 -23.67
N GLN A 280 30.20 -0.95 -23.13
CA GLN A 280 31.50 -0.35 -22.81
C GLN A 280 31.46 0.25 -21.40
N GLY A 281 32.64 0.52 -20.84
CA GLY A 281 32.78 1.16 -19.53
C GLY A 281 32.72 0.20 -18.34
N SER A 282 32.45 0.78 -17.18
CA SER A 282 32.28 0.13 -15.89
C SER A 282 31.09 -0.84 -15.85
N VAL A 283 31.03 -1.71 -14.84
CA VAL A 283 29.88 -2.61 -14.63
C VAL A 283 28.59 -1.80 -14.51
N GLU A 284 28.61 -0.69 -13.78
CA GLU A 284 27.46 0.19 -13.58
C GLU A 284 26.93 0.76 -14.90
N GLU A 285 27.81 1.29 -15.76
CA GLU A 285 27.42 1.81 -17.08
C GLU A 285 26.80 0.74 -17.97
N LYS A 286 27.33 -0.48 -17.93
CA LYS A 286 26.77 -1.63 -18.67
C LYS A 286 25.40 -2.01 -18.15
N VAL A 287 25.22 -2.12 -16.83
CA VAL A 287 23.92 -2.44 -16.22
C VAL A 287 22.89 -1.36 -16.57
N LYS A 288 23.25 -0.08 -16.45
CA LYS A 288 22.37 1.04 -16.80
C LYS A 288 21.91 0.95 -18.26
N LYS A 289 22.84 0.74 -19.20
CA LYS A 289 22.53 0.61 -20.63
C LYS A 289 21.57 -0.55 -20.92
N ILE A 290 21.80 -1.72 -20.32
CA ILE A 290 20.93 -2.90 -20.48
C ILE A 290 19.56 -2.64 -19.84
N TYR A 291 19.52 -1.99 -18.67
CA TYR A 291 18.29 -1.73 -17.94
C TYR A 291 17.37 -0.79 -18.71
N GLN A 292 17.91 0.33 -19.20
CA GLN A 292 17.15 1.29 -20.00
C GLN A 292 16.73 0.69 -21.34
N TYR A 293 17.57 -0.15 -21.94
CA TYR A 293 17.20 -0.93 -23.11
C TYR A 293 15.96 -1.80 -22.85
N MET A 294 15.99 -2.59 -21.77
CA MET A 294 14.88 -3.45 -21.37
C MET A 294 13.61 -2.65 -21.09
N GLN A 295 13.71 -1.54 -20.35
CA GLN A 295 12.58 -0.64 -20.08
C GLN A 295 11.95 -0.10 -21.38
N ASN A 296 12.75 0.28 -22.37
CA ASN A 296 12.21 0.83 -23.62
C ASN A 296 11.53 -0.26 -24.48
N LYS A 297 12.10 -1.47 -24.50
CA LYS A 297 11.61 -2.61 -25.29
C LYS A 297 10.35 -3.27 -24.70
N THR A 298 10.20 -3.26 -23.38
CA THR A 298 9.15 -4.04 -22.70
C THR A 298 8.06 -3.18 -22.07
N ARG A 299 6.90 -3.77 -21.80
CA ARG A 299 5.82 -3.17 -21.01
C ARG A 299 5.43 -4.08 -19.86
N TYR A 300 5.11 -3.48 -18.71
CA TYR A 300 4.52 -4.24 -17.62
C TYR A 300 3.07 -4.59 -17.96
N ILE A 301 2.78 -5.88 -17.91
CA ILE A 301 1.43 -6.42 -18.03
C ILE A 301 1.32 -7.50 -16.97
N ALA A 302 0.43 -7.32 -15.99
CA ALA A 302 0.24 -8.35 -14.98
C ALA A 302 -0.42 -9.59 -15.61
N VAL A 303 0.25 -10.73 -15.48
CA VAL A 303 -0.16 -12.04 -16.01
C VAL A 303 -0.11 -13.04 -14.87
N GLY A 304 -1.17 -13.82 -14.72
CA GLY A 304 -1.31 -14.80 -13.63
C GLY A 304 -1.85 -16.12 -14.13
N LEU A 305 -1.06 -16.92 -14.86
CA LEU A 305 -1.50 -18.18 -15.47
C LEU A 305 -0.79 -19.40 -14.85
N GLY A 306 -1.53 -20.42 -14.41
CA GLY A 306 -0.98 -21.69 -13.90
C GLY A 306 -0.19 -21.54 -12.60
N ILE A 307 1.05 -22.07 -12.52
CA ILE A 307 1.99 -21.75 -11.41
C ILE A 307 2.35 -20.25 -11.40
N GLY A 308 2.02 -19.53 -12.47
CA GLY A 308 2.39 -18.16 -12.80
C GLY A 308 1.76 -17.06 -11.96
N GLY A 309 1.49 -17.28 -10.69
CA GLY A 309 1.75 -16.27 -9.65
C GLY A 309 3.24 -16.19 -9.30
N TRP A 310 3.99 -17.28 -9.51
CA TRP A 310 5.35 -17.48 -8.96
C TRP A 310 6.38 -17.96 -9.99
N LEU A 311 5.96 -18.65 -11.06
CA LEU A 311 6.81 -19.06 -12.19
C LEU A 311 6.97 -17.91 -13.20
N PRO A 312 8.20 -17.43 -13.50
CA PRO A 312 8.40 -16.41 -14.53
C PRO A 312 7.99 -16.90 -15.93
N MET A 313 7.63 -15.96 -16.79
CA MET A 313 7.41 -16.24 -18.22
C MET A 313 8.72 -16.66 -18.90
N GLN A 314 8.62 -17.53 -19.91
CA GLN A 314 9.78 -17.92 -20.73
C GLN A 314 10.42 -16.68 -21.38
N PRO A 315 11.76 -16.55 -21.33
CA PRO A 315 12.44 -15.34 -21.77
C PRO A 315 12.33 -15.10 -23.28
N ASP A 316 12.27 -16.16 -24.08
CA ASP A 316 12.00 -16.06 -25.52
C ASP A 316 10.62 -15.46 -25.81
N GLU A 317 9.63 -15.77 -24.97
CA GLU A 317 8.30 -15.17 -25.11
C GLU A 317 8.30 -13.71 -24.73
N VAL A 318 8.93 -13.33 -23.61
CA VAL A 318 9.09 -11.92 -23.20
C VAL A 318 9.81 -11.14 -24.31
N HIS A 319 10.89 -11.72 -24.84
CA HIS A 319 11.68 -11.15 -25.93
C HIS A 319 10.85 -10.90 -27.20
N LYS A 320 10.02 -11.87 -27.61
CA LYS A 320 9.17 -11.79 -28.81
C LYS A 320 7.95 -10.88 -28.64
N LYS A 321 7.32 -10.92 -27.46
CA LYS A 321 6.06 -10.22 -27.18
C LYS A 321 6.25 -8.79 -26.68
N GLY A 322 7.42 -8.48 -26.10
CA GLY A 322 7.72 -7.16 -25.55
C GLY A 322 6.91 -6.81 -24.30
N TYR A 323 6.46 -7.79 -23.52
CA TYR A 323 5.80 -7.54 -22.23
C TYR A 323 6.03 -8.67 -21.23
N GLY A 324 5.77 -8.37 -19.96
CA GLY A 324 5.78 -9.34 -18.87
C GLY A 324 5.27 -8.75 -17.55
N ASP A 325 4.99 -9.60 -16.58
CA ASP A 325 4.70 -9.21 -15.20
C ASP A 325 6.00 -9.02 -14.39
N CYS A 326 5.89 -8.88 -13.06
CA CYS A 326 7.04 -8.59 -12.19
C CYS A 326 8.12 -9.66 -12.28
N LYS A 327 7.74 -10.91 -12.08
CA LYS A 327 8.64 -12.06 -12.18
C LYS A 327 9.24 -12.24 -13.57
N ALA A 328 8.43 -12.06 -14.63
CA ALA A 328 8.88 -12.19 -16.01
C ALA A 328 9.93 -11.12 -16.37
N LEU A 329 9.65 -9.84 -16.10
CA LEU A 329 10.56 -8.75 -16.45
C LEU A 329 11.83 -8.78 -15.60
N THR A 330 11.73 -9.13 -14.31
CA THR A 330 12.90 -9.31 -13.45
C THR A 330 13.79 -10.46 -13.91
N ASN A 331 13.21 -11.62 -14.25
CA ASN A 331 13.98 -12.75 -14.77
C ASN A 331 14.56 -12.45 -16.17
N TYR A 332 13.82 -11.77 -17.04
CA TYR A 332 14.33 -11.35 -18.36
C TYR A 332 15.52 -10.39 -18.22
N MET A 333 15.44 -9.40 -17.32
CA MET A 333 16.58 -8.52 -17.01
C MET A 333 17.78 -9.31 -16.49
N LYS A 334 17.57 -10.28 -15.58
CA LYS A 334 18.63 -11.17 -15.09
C LYS A 334 19.33 -11.91 -16.22
N ILE A 335 18.60 -12.38 -17.23
CA ILE A 335 19.15 -13.10 -18.39
C ILE A 335 19.96 -12.16 -19.28
N LEU A 336 19.47 -10.94 -19.53
CA LEU A 336 20.23 -9.94 -20.29
C LEU A 336 21.57 -9.60 -19.61
N LEU A 337 21.57 -9.48 -18.28
CA LEU A 337 22.80 -9.27 -17.51
C LEU A 337 23.73 -10.48 -17.54
N ASN A 338 23.19 -11.69 -17.44
CA ASN A 338 23.98 -12.92 -17.53
C ASN A 338 24.71 -13.05 -18.88
N GLU A 339 24.05 -12.72 -20.00
CA GLU A 339 24.70 -12.68 -21.34
C GLU A 339 25.81 -11.62 -21.43
N ALA A 340 25.70 -10.55 -20.65
CA ALA A 340 26.75 -9.54 -20.51
C ALA A 340 27.86 -9.94 -19.51
N GLY A 341 27.78 -11.13 -18.90
CA GLY A 341 28.71 -11.60 -17.88
C GLY A 341 28.56 -10.91 -16.52
N ILE A 342 27.40 -10.29 -16.25
CA ILE A 342 27.14 -9.51 -15.03
C ILE A 342 26.25 -10.33 -14.08
N PRO A 343 26.76 -10.76 -12.91
CA PRO A 343 25.96 -11.53 -11.95
C PRO A 343 24.86 -10.68 -11.33
N SER A 344 23.70 -11.27 -11.07
CA SER A 344 22.56 -10.60 -10.42
C SER A 344 21.71 -11.59 -9.61
N LYS A 345 20.95 -11.11 -8.64
CA LYS A 345 20.06 -11.90 -7.77
C LYS A 345 18.59 -11.53 -8.02
N TYR A 346 17.79 -12.53 -8.37
CA TYR A 346 16.33 -12.42 -8.45
C TYR A 346 15.77 -12.34 -7.03
N CYS A 347 15.00 -11.29 -6.72
CA CYS A 347 14.54 -11.03 -5.36
C CYS A 347 13.03 -10.93 -5.29
N VAL A 348 12.43 -11.59 -4.30
CA VAL A 348 10.99 -11.48 -3.97
C VAL A 348 10.83 -10.54 -2.77
N ILE A 349 9.85 -9.63 -2.82
CA ILE A 349 9.67 -8.58 -1.81
C ILE A 349 8.19 -8.33 -1.49
N ASN A 350 7.90 -7.84 -0.28
CA ASN A 350 6.59 -7.30 0.09
C ASN A 350 6.52 -5.81 -0.27
N SER A 351 5.95 -5.50 -1.43
CA SER A 351 5.59 -4.14 -1.82
C SER A 351 4.36 -3.66 -1.05
N SER A 352 4.50 -2.56 -0.30
CA SER A 352 3.41 -1.96 0.48
C SER A 352 3.80 -0.58 1.02
N SER A 353 2.80 0.23 1.37
CA SER A 353 3.00 1.58 1.93
C SER A 353 3.65 1.58 3.32
N SER A 354 3.31 0.61 4.17
CA SER A 354 3.98 0.38 5.44
C SER A 354 5.11 -0.63 5.25
N GLN A 355 6.21 -0.48 5.98
CA GLN A 355 7.32 -1.42 5.90
C GLN A 355 6.93 -2.77 6.51
N VAL A 356 6.98 -3.82 5.69
CA VAL A 356 6.73 -5.22 6.08
C VAL A 356 7.89 -6.08 5.58
N SER A 357 8.64 -6.64 6.52
CA SER A 357 9.79 -7.52 6.26
C SER A 357 9.42 -8.98 6.52
N PHE A 358 10.04 -9.89 5.79
CA PHE A 358 10.00 -11.32 6.08
C PHE A 358 10.70 -11.61 7.41
N ASP A 359 10.16 -12.58 8.15
CA ASP A 359 10.74 -13.06 9.40
C ASP A 359 11.90 -14.02 9.10
N PRO A 360 13.15 -13.71 9.53
CA PRO A 360 14.29 -14.61 9.34
C PRO A 360 14.09 -15.99 9.99
N GLU A 361 13.33 -16.05 11.09
CA GLU A 361 13.13 -17.24 11.90
C GLU A 361 11.86 -18.02 11.53
N PHE A 362 11.04 -17.51 10.61
CA PHE A 362 9.83 -18.19 10.14
C PHE A 362 9.74 -18.20 8.62
N PRO A 363 10.50 -19.10 7.96
CA PRO A 363 10.38 -19.33 6.53
C PRO A 363 8.94 -19.66 6.16
N SER A 364 8.45 -18.99 5.13
CA SER A 364 7.11 -19.19 4.59
C SER A 364 7.08 -18.66 3.15
N MET A 365 6.13 -19.14 2.36
CA MET A 365 5.86 -18.58 1.05
C MET A 365 5.22 -17.19 1.24
N GLY A 366 5.76 -16.18 0.57
CA GLY A 366 5.29 -14.81 0.69
C GLY A 366 5.96 -13.87 -0.30
N GLY A 367 5.62 -12.59 -0.23
CA GLY A 367 5.99 -11.59 -1.24
C GLY A 367 4.88 -11.39 -2.26
N ASN A 368 4.79 -10.17 -2.77
CA ASN A 368 3.80 -9.77 -3.77
C ASN A 368 4.43 -9.06 -4.97
N HIS A 369 5.75 -8.90 -4.98
CA HIS A 369 6.49 -8.24 -6.05
C HIS A 369 7.88 -8.86 -6.25
N ALA A 370 8.46 -8.66 -7.43
CA ALA A 370 9.81 -9.13 -7.77
C ALA A 370 10.68 -7.97 -8.27
N ILE A 371 11.93 -7.92 -7.81
CA ILE A 371 12.94 -6.91 -8.15
C ILE A 371 14.30 -7.58 -8.38
N LEU A 372 15.24 -6.87 -9.01
CA LEU A 372 16.58 -7.40 -9.27
C LEU A 372 17.65 -6.64 -8.49
N MET A 373 18.61 -7.37 -7.94
CA MET A 373 19.80 -6.80 -7.31
C MET A 373 21.05 -7.22 -8.06
N VAL A 374 21.94 -6.28 -8.37
CA VAL A 374 23.24 -6.51 -8.99
C VAL A 374 24.33 -6.18 -7.98
N PRO A 375 25.07 -7.18 -7.45
CA PRO A 375 26.15 -6.90 -6.52
C PRO A 375 27.31 -6.20 -7.25
N THR A 376 27.85 -5.14 -6.67
CA THR A 376 29.05 -4.45 -7.17
C THR A 376 30.00 -4.11 -6.03
N GLU A 377 31.25 -3.77 -6.36
CA GLU A 377 32.26 -3.35 -5.37
C GLU A 377 31.89 -2.05 -4.65
N ASN A 378 31.10 -1.17 -5.30
CA ASN A 378 30.70 0.14 -4.76
C ASN A 378 29.31 0.13 -4.11
N GLY A 379 28.76 -1.06 -3.84
CA GLY A 379 27.42 -1.26 -3.31
C GLY A 379 26.47 -1.90 -4.33
N ASN A 380 25.38 -2.47 -3.83
CA ASN A 380 24.41 -3.16 -4.67
C ASN A 380 23.61 -2.16 -5.52
N ILE A 381 23.48 -2.45 -6.82
CA ILE A 381 22.54 -1.75 -7.69
C ILE A 381 21.18 -2.45 -7.60
N TRP A 382 20.11 -1.68 -7.42
CA TRP A 382 18.74 -2.21 -7.36
C TRP A 382 17.92 -1.77 -8.57
N LEU A 383 17.24 -2.71 -9.22
CA LEU A 383 16.47 -2.46 -10.44
C LEU A 383 15.00 -2.80 -10.23
N GLU A 384 14.13 -1.82 -10.44
CA GLU A 384 12.68 -1.97 -10.52
C GLU A 384 12.28 -2.27 -11.97
N ASN A 385 12.01 -3.55 -12.26
CA ASN A 385 11.82 -4.00 -13.63
C ASN A 385 10.39 -3.84 -14.15
N THR A 386 9.45 -3.35 -13.33
CA THR A 386 8.04 -3.19 -13.75
C THR A 386 7.64 -1.76 -14.06
N SER A 387 8.54 -0.80 -13.93
CA SER A 387 8.29 0.58 -14.34
C SER A 387 9.16 0.95 -15.53
N GLN A 388 8.53 1.44 -16.60
CA GLN A 388 9.24 1.96 -17.77
C GLN A 388 9.79 3.37 -17.56
N GLN A 389 9.42 4.03 -16.46
CA GLN A 389 9.78 5.43 -16.18
C GLN A 389 10.71 5.58 -14.98
N ILE A 390 10.78 4.60 -14.09
CA ILE A 390 11.60 4.70 -12.88
C ILE A 390 13.08 4.74 -13.24
N ALA A 391 13.85 5.53 -12.50
CA ALA A 391 15.27 5.69 -12.73
C ALA A 391 16.09 4.42 -12.44
N PHE A 392 17.29 4.39 -13.00
CA PHE A 392 18.32 3.43 -12.70
C PHE A 392 18.75 3.51 -11.23
N ASN A 393 19.06 2.35 -10.63
CA ASN A 393 19.49 2.22 -9.24
C ASN A 393 18.55 2.88 -8.20
N HIS A 394 17.24 2.83 -8.46
CA HIS A 394 16.23 3.45 -7.61
C HIS A 394 15.07 2.49 -7.36
N LEU A 395 14.73 2.28 -6.09
CA LEU A 395 13.54 1.54 -5.67
C LEU A 395 12.53 2.54 -5.13
N SER A 396 11.24 2.27 -5.34
CA SER A 396 10.19 3.15 -4.83
C SER A 396 10.03 3.08 -3.30
N TYR A 397 9.32 4.03 -2.71
CA TYR A 397 8.90 4.00 -1.29
C TYR A 397 8.19 2.69 -0.90
N SER A 398 7.55 2.01 -1.86
CA SER A 398 6.85 0.74 -1.61
C SER A 398 7.77 -0.47 -1.52
N THR A 399 9.04 -0.36 -1.93
CA THR A 399 10.00 -1.48 -2.01
C THR A 399 11.34 -1.16 -1.33
N THR A 400 11.48 0.01 -0.72
CA THR A 400 12.63 0.39 0.12
C THR A 400 12.41 0.10 1.59
N ASP A 401 13.50 0.13 2.36
CA ASP A 401 13.55 -0.01 3.82
C ASP A 401 12.80 -1.24 4.37
N ARG A 402 13.11 -2.39 3.78
CA ARG A 402 12.63 -3.74 4.15
C ARG A 402 13.58 -4.80 3.61
N ASN A 403 13.44 -6.05 4.07
CA ASN A 403 14.20 -7.16 3.49
C ASN A 403 13.49 -7.78 2.27
N ALA A 404 14.27 -8.46 1.44
CA ALA A 404 13.84 -9.22 0.27
C ALA A 404 14.47 -10.62 0.28
N LEU A 405 13.77 -11.59 -0.30
CA LEU A 405 14.22 -12.97 -0.48
C LEU A 405 15.01 -13.07 -1.78
N ALA A 406 16.34 -13.02 -1.71
CA ALA A 406 17.18 -13.28 -2.87
C ALA A 406 17.23 -14.79 -3.16
N VAL A 407 16.67 -15.20 -4.29
CA VAL A 407 16.57 -16.60 -4.71
C VAL A 407 17.89 -17.02 -5.37
N THR A 408 18.59 -17.98 -4.75
CA THR A 408 19.86 -18.51 -5.25
C THR A 408 19.85 -20.04 -5.31
N SER A 409 20.80 -20.62 -6.04
CA SER A 409 21.00 -22.07 -6.09
C SER A 409 21.40 -22.70 -4.75
N LYS A 410 21.82 -21.89 -3.77
CA LYS A 410 22.17 -22.32 -2.42
C LYS A 410 21.05 -22.10 -1.40
N GLY A 411 19.92 -21.49 -1.79
CA GLY A 411 18.85 -21.11 -0.88
C GLY A 411 18.44 -19.64 -0.98
N ILE A 412 17.56 -19.21 -0.08
CA ILE A 412 17.19 -17.80 0.07
C ILE A 412 18.23 -17.09 0.93
N GLU A 413 18.70 -15.95 0.44
CA GLU A 413 19.44 -14.97 1.23
C GLU A 413 18.53 -13.77 1.53
N LEU A 414 18.30 -13.48 2.81
CA LEU A 414 17.57 -12.28 3.21
C LEU A 414 18.49 -11.06 3.08
N ILE A 415 18.16 -10.18 2.13
CA ILE A 415 18.95 -8.98 1.86
C ILE A 415 18.12 -7.72 2.12
N ASN A 416 18.74 -6.71 2.73
CA ASN A 416 18.07 -5.45 3.01
C ASN A 416 18.11 -4.53 1.78
N THR A 417 16.96 -3.93 1.46
CA THR A 417 16.88 -2.89 0.43
C THR A 417 17.46 -1.56 0.94
N PRO A 418 17.79 -0.61 0.04
CA PRO A 418 18.31 0.69 0.46
C PRO A 418 17.33 1.45 1.35
N VAL A 419 17.89 2.31 2.19
CA VAL A 419 17.13 3.26 3.01
C VAL A 419 17.51 4.66 2.57
N TYR A 420 16.53 5.44 2.10
CA TYR A 420 16.75 6.84 1.77
C TYR A 420 16.59 7.72 3.01
N LYS A 421 17.62 8.52 3.28
CA LYS A 421 17.62 9.54 4.34
C LYS A 421 16.80 10.76 3.93
N ALA A 422 16.48 11.62 4.89
CA ALA A 422 15.68 12.81 4.65
C ALA A 422 16.27 13.71 3.55
N GLU A 423 17.59 13.89 3.56
CA GLU A 423 18.34 14.74 2.63
C GLU A 423 18.34 14.20 1.20
N GLN A 424 18.12 12.89 1.02
CA GLN A 424 17.98 12.23 -0.27
C GLN A 424 16.55 12.32 -0.80
N ASN A 425 15.56 12.37 0.09
CA ASN A 425 14.15 12.53 -0.24
C ASN A 425 13.81 14.03 -0.32
N LYS A 426 14.36 14.72 -1.33
CA LYS A 426 14.35 16.19 -1.40
C LYS A 426 13.29 16.73 -2.35
N GLU A 427 12.62 17.80 -1.93
CA GLU A 427 11.91 18.74 -2.80
C GLU A 427 12.64 20.08 -2.76
N LYS A 428 12.98 20.62 -3.93
CA LYS A 428 13.56 21.95 -4.06
C LYS A 428 12.65 22.83 -4.92
N GLN A 429 12.41 24.05 -4.45
CA GLN A 429 11.68 25.08 -5.20
C GLN A 429 12.52 26.35 -5.29
N ILE A 430 12.69 26.89 -6.50
CA ILE A 430 13.30 28.19 -6.72
C ILE A 430 12.29 29.06 -7.45
N LEU A 431 11.69 30.03 -6.76
CA LEU A 431 10.60 30.85 -7.27
C LEU A 431 11.04 32.30 -7.45
N ARG A 432 10.57 32.94 -8.52
CA ARG A 432 10.56 34.39 -8.70
C ARG A 432 9.11 34.85 -8.86
N VAL A 433 8.65 35.71 -7.97
CA VAL A 433 7.26 36.18 -7.91
C VAL A 433 7.24 37.69 -8.08
N ASN A 434 6.56 38.18 -9.11
CA ASN A 434 6.31 39.61 -9.32
C ASN A 434 4.93 39.95 -8.74
N LEU A 435 4.91 40.86 -7.77
CA LEU A 435 3.68 41.36 -7.16
C LEU A 435 3.17 42.58 -7.94
N ASN A 436 1.86 42.70 -8.06
CA ASN A 436 1.21 43.82 -8.75
C ASN A 436 0.36 44.67 -7.78
N GLU A 437 0.11 45.93 -8.12
CA GLU A 437 -0.74 46.83 -7.33
C GLU A 437 -2.21 46.38 -7.28
N ASP A 438 -2.67 45.59 -8.25
CA ASP A 438 -4.03 45.06 -8.34
C ASP A 438 -4.27 43.80 -7.48
N ASN A 439 -3.31 43.48 -6.61
CA ASN A 439 -3.26 42.28 -5.76
C ASN A 439 -3.02 40.95 -6.49
N SER A 440 -2.81 40.96 -7.81
CA SER A 440 -2.37 39.78 -8.53
C SER A 440 -0.88 39.51 -8.33
N MET A 441 -0.46 38.28 -8.64
CA MET A 441 0.96 37.97 -8.81
C MET A 441 1.19 37.14 -10.07
N MET A 442 2.36 37.32 -10.66
CA MET A 442 2.89 36.46 -11.72
C MET A 442 4.19 35.85 -11.24
N GLY A 443 4.29 34.52 -11.28
CA GLY A 443 5.47 33.81 -10.84
C GLY A 443 6.03 32.87 -11.89
N THR A 444 7.34 32.69 -11.83
CA THR A 444 8.05 31.60 -12.48
C THR A 444 8.75 30.77 -11.39
N GLY A 445 8.87 29.47 -11.61
CA GLY A 445 9.47 28.58 -10.62
C GLY A 445 10.17 27.40 -11.25
N ASN A 446 11.28 26.97 -10.67
CA ASN A 446 11.93 25.70 -10.97
C ASN A 446 11.71 24.74 -9.80
N PHE A 447 11.30 23.52 -10.11
CA PHE A 447 11.03 22.46 -9.16
C PHE A 447 11.95 21.28 -9.42
N SER A 448 12.46 20.66 -8.35
CA SER A 448 13.30 19.46 -8.41
C SER A 448 12.93 18.48 -7.30
N TYR A 449 12.87 17.19 -7.62
CA TYR A 449 12.48 16.12 -6.71
C TYR A 449 13.45 14.94 -6.78
N THR A 450 13.88 14.42 -5.63
CA THR A 450 14.78 13.26 -5.52
C THR A 450 14.29 12.25 -4.48
N GLY A 451 14.86 11.03 -4.50
CA GLY A 451 14.52 9.97 -3.53
C GLY A 451 13.04 9.59 -3.59
N ASN A 452 12.40 9.36 -2.45
CA ASN A 452 10.97 9.05 -2.43
C ASN A 452 10.09 10.23 -2.92
N GLN A 453 10.58 11.48 -2.89
CA GLN A 453 9.84 12.60 -3.47
C GLN A 453 9.81 12.55 -5.00
N TYR A 454 10.82 11.94 -5.63
CA TYR A 454 10.79 11.61 -7.06
C TYR A 454 9.61 10.65 -7.37
N ASP A 455 9.39 9.61 -6.55
CA ASP A 455 8.31 8.63 -6.77
C ASP A 455 6.92 9.27 -6.85
N TYR A 456 6.61 10.19 -5.92
CA TYR A 456 5.30 10.86 -5.88
C TYR A 456 5.05 11.75 -7.11
N ASN A 457 6.11 12.23 -7.76
CA ASN A 457 6.04 13.06 -8.95
C ASN A 457 6.18 12.25 -10.25
N LEU A 458 6.60 10.98 -10.18
CA LEU A 458 6.79 10.12 -11.35
C LEU A 458 5.49 9.92 -12.14
N ARG A 459 4.33 9.98 -11.48
CA ARG A 459 3.02 9.95 -12.15
C ARG A 459 2.87 11.00 -13.25
N LEU A 460 3.54 12.16 -13.11
CA LEU A 460 3.51 13.23 -14.10
C LEU A 460 4.16 12.81 -15.42
N ALA A 461 5.09 11.85 -15.42
CA ALA A 461 5.80 11.43 -16.64
C ALA A 461 4.86 10.86 -17.71
N ASN A 462 3.72 10.29 -17.31
CA ASN A 462 2.75 9.66 -18.22
C ASN A 462 1.57 10.56 -18.58
N LEU A 463 1.51 11.78 -18.06
CA LEU A 463 0.41 12.72 -18.30
C LEU A 463 0.69 13.62 -19.51
N ASP A 464 -0.37 13.99 -20.23
CA ASP A 464 -0.29 15.03 -21.25
C ASP A 464 -0.08 16.43 -20.63
N PRO A 465 0.28 17.47 -21.43
CA PRO A 465 0.52 18.81 -20.89
C PRO A 465 -0.67 19.43 -20.13
N LYS A 466 -1.91 19.16 -20.55
CA LYS A 466 -3.11 19.70 -19.90
C LYS A 466 -3.34 18.99 -18.57
N GLU A 467 -3.23 17.66 -18.55
CA GLU A 467 -3.37 16.85 -17.34
C GLU A 467 -2.29 17.19 -16.31
N LYS A 468 -1.06 17.48 -16.73
CA LYS A 468 0.00 18.01 -15.87
C LYS A 468 -0.42 19.33 -15.21
N ASN A 469 -0.95 20.27 -15.98
CA ASN A 469 -1.42 21.55 -15.45
C ASN A 469 -2.58 21.35 -14.47
N ASP A 470 -3.52 20.46 -14.78
CA ASP A 470 -4.67 20.16 -13.93
C ASP A 470 -4.21 19.49 -12.61
N ALA A 471 -3.22 18.59 -12.65
CA ALA A 471 -2.60 17.99 -11.46
C ALA A 471 -1.91 19.03 -10.56
N ILE A 472 -1.28 20.06 -11.13
CA ILE A 472 -0.67 21.15 -10.36
C ILE A 472 -1.75 22.05 -9.72
N LYS A 473 -2.83 22.36 -10.44
CA LYS A 473 -3.96 23.13 -9.88
C LYS A 473 -4.57 22.42 -8.68
N GLU A 474 -4.76 21.10 -8.78
CA GLU A 474 -5.29 20.28 -7.69
C GLU A 474 -4.33 20.28 -6.50
N ARG A 475 -3.04 20.02 -6.74
CA ARG A 475 -2.02 19.94 -5.68
C ARG A 475 -1.87 21.25 -4.90
N PHE A 476 -1.94 22.40 -5.58
CA PHE A 476 -1.76 23.72 -4.99
C PHE A 476 -3.03 24.59 -5.09
N GLY A 477 -4.20 23.97 -4.89
CA GLY A 477 -5.50 24.64 -5.03
C GLY A 477 -5.66 25.91 -4.18
N VAL A 478 -4.94 26.00 -3.05
CA VAL A 478 -4.93 27.17 -2.15
C VAL A 478 -4.56 28.49 -2.85
N LEU A 479 -3.83 28.42 -3.97
CA LEU A 479 -3.43 29.60 -4.74
C LEU A 479 -4.49 30.11 -5.71
N ASN A 480 -5.55 29.33 -6.00
CA ASN A 480 -6.60 29.69 -6.94
C ASN A 480 -6.05 30.28 -8.25
N PHE A 481 -5.23 29.50 -8.98
CA PHE A 481 -4.58 29.95 -10.21
C PHE A 481 -5.60 30.46 -11.24
N GLU A 482 -5.36 31.67 -11.77
CA GLU A 482 -5.99 32.11 -13.01
C GLU A 482 -5.37 31.37 -14.20
N LYS A 483 -4.04 31.24 -14.17
CA LYS A 483 -3.25 30.53 -15.17
C LYS A 483 -2.14 29.75 -14.50
N VAL A 484 -1.87 28.57 -15.01
CA VAL A 484 -0.72 27.75 -14.63
C VAL A 484 -0.29 26.91 -15.81
N GLU A 485 1.01 26.87 -16.05
CA GLU A 485 1.62 26.17 -17.16
C GLU A 485 2.93 25.52 -16.67
N MET A 486 2.96 24.18 -16.69
CA MET A 486 4.17 23.40 -16.48
C MET A 486 4.96 23.35 -17.78
N LYS A 487 6.25 23.65 -17.70
CA LYS A 487 7.21 23.66 -18.81
C LYS A 487 8.40 22.78 -18.47
N ASN A 488 9.15 22.38 -19.51
CA ASN A 488 10.45 21.72 -19.36
C ASN A 488 10.43 20.52 -18.39
N PHE A 489 9.32 19.78 -18.35
CA PHE A 489 9.24 18.58 -17.53
C PHE A 489 10.29 17.56 -17.99
N ASN A 490 11.13 17.14 -17.07
CA ASN A 490 12.17 16.15 -17.29
C ASN A 490 12.15 15.10 -16.19
N ASN A 491 12.13 13.83 -16.60
CA ASN A 491 12.34 12.68 -15.74
C ASN A 491 13.75 12.15 -16.03
N ASP A 492 14.74 12.57 -15.24
CA ASP A 492 16.10 12.07 -15.31
C ASP A 492 16.13 10.64 -14.74
N ARG A 493 16.12 9.67 -15.68
CA ARG A 493 16.15 8.23 -15.42
C ARG A 493 17.54 7.71 -15.06
N ASP A 494 18.58 8.54 -15.07
CA ASP A 494 19.93 8.15 -14.66
C ASP A 494 20.14 8.43 -13.17
N HIS A 495 19.62 9.56 -12.69
CA HIS A 495 19.92 10.08 -11.35
C HIS A 495 18.71 10.11 -10.39
N ALA A 496 17.55 9.63 -10.82
CA ALA A 496 16.30 9.67 -10.06
C ALA A 496 15.90 11.10 -9.66
N VAL A 497 15.90 12.00 -10.65
CA VAL A 497 15.54 13.41 -10.48
C VAL A 497 14.40 13.77 -11.42
N ILE A 498 13.33 14.36 -10.87
CA ILE A 498 12.29 15.01 -11.68
C ILE A 498 12.48 16.51 -11.56
N THR A 499 12.55 17.19 -12.70
CA THR A 499 12.52 18.65 -12.75
C THR A 499 11.40 19.15 -13.65
N TYR A 500 10.87 20.32 -13.33
CA TYR A 500 10.01 21.08 -14.23
C TYR A 500 10.04 22.55 -13.87
N ASP A 501 9.68 23.38 -14.84
CA ASP A 501 9.43 24.79 -14.64
C ASP A 501 7.92 25.05 -14.54
N LEU A 502 7.54 26.10 -13.83
CA LEU A 502 6.16 26.49 -13.64
C LEU A 502 6.00 27.99 -13.86
N ASP A 503 5.15 28.36 -14.80
CA ASP A 503 4.66 29.72 -14.96
C ASP A 503 3.24 29.79 -14.39
N PHE A 504 2.97 30.79 -13.57
CA PHE A 504 1.66 30.92 -12.95
C PHE A 504 1.22 32.36 -12.76
N LYS A 505 -0.09 32.56 -12.77
CA LYS A 505 -0.76 33.80 -12.40
C LYS A 505 -1.87 33.49 -11.41
N THR A 506 -1.93 34.25 -10.33
CA THR A 506 -3.03 34.20 -9.38
C THR A 506 -3.62 35.59 -9.20
N ASN A 507 -4.91 35.63 -8.87
CA ASN A 507 -5.60 36.85 -8.51
C ASN A 507 -5.74 36.91 -6.98
N ASN A 508 -5.72 38.11 -6.42
CA ASN A 508 -5.93 38.34 -4.98
C ASN A 508 -4.93 37.60 -4.07
N PHE A 509 -3.65 37.52 -4.48
CA PHE A 509 -2.60 36.94 -3.65
C PHE A 509 -2.25 37.83 -2.45
N SER A 510 -2.12 39.13 -2.70
CA SER A 510 -1.92 40.12 -1.65
C SER A 510 -3.25 40.75 -1.23
N LYS A 511 -3.22 41.48 -0.10
CA LYS A 511 -4.34 42.30 0.38
C LYS A 511 -3.88 43.73 0.57
N LYS A 512 -4.67 44.68 0.10
CA LYS A 512 -4.43 46.11 0.30
C LYS A 512 -4.77 46.53 1.73
N ALA A 513 -3.90 47.32 2.34
CA ALA A 513 -4.09 47.97 3.63
C ALA A 513 -3.62 49.43 3.50
N GLY A 514 -4.54 50.35 3.19
CA GLY A 514 -4.17 51.73 2.84
C GLY A 514 -3.30 51.79 1.59
N ASN A 515 -2.10 52.36 1.72
CA ASN A 515 -1.07 52.43 0.67
C ASN A 515 -0.10 51.23 0.70
N SER A 516 -0.42 50.20 1.48
CA SER A 516 0.42 49.02 1.66
C SER A 516 -0.22 47.77 1.08
N LEU A 517 0.61 46.78 0.76
CA LEU A 517 0.20 45.43 0.37
C LEU A 517 0.76 44.42 1.37
N LEU A 518 -0.12 43.51 1.81
CA LEU A 518 0.21 42.43 2.73
C LEU A 518 0.07 41.08 2.01
N PHE A 519 1.09 40.23 2.06
CA PHE A 519 1.07 38.92 1.41
C PHE A 519 1.80 37.85 2.22
N ARG A 520 1.58 36.57 1.92
CA ARG A 520 2.17 35.45 2.66
C ARG A 520 3.62 35.17 2.23
N SER A 521 4.46 34.75 3.16
CA SER A 521 5.88 34.46 2.94
C SER A 521 6.13 33.27 2.01
N VAL A 522 5.34 32.20 2.12
CA VAL A 522 5.47 31.00 1.27
C VAL A 522 4.20 30.84 0.41
N PRO A 523 4.27 31.06 -0.92
CA PRO A 523 3.09 31.09 -1.77
C PRO A 523 2.59 29.68 -2.14
N ILE A 524 3.49 28.75 -2.45
CA ILE A 524 3.17 27.39 -2.91
C ILE A 524 3.37 26.43 -1.74
N PHE A 525 2.28 25.84 -1.25
CA PHE A 525 2.29 24.80 -0.21
C PHE A 525 1.09 23.86 -0.35
N SER A 526 1.16 22.73 0.36
CA SER A 526 0.06 21.76 0.45
C SER A 526 -0.92 22.14 1.57
N ASP A 527 -2.21 22.23 1.25
CA ASP A 527 -3.27 22.65 2.17
C ASP A 527 -3.76 21.51 3.08
N VAL A 528 -2.83 20.85 3.78
CA VAL A 528 -3.17 19.76 4.71
C VAL A 528 -3.76 20.34 5.99
N VAL A 529 -4.96 19.89 6.35
CA VAL A 529 -5.62 20.27 7.59
C VAL A 529 -5.12 19.40 8.75
N TYR A 530 -4.32 19.99 9.64
CA TYR A 530 -3.83 19.32 10.85
C TYR A 530 -4.82 19.50 12.01
N LYS A 531 -5.42 18.41 12.49
CA LYS A 531 -6.36 18.39 13.63
C LYS A 531 -5.75 17.63 14.79
N THR A 532 -5.95 18.14 16.01
CA THR A 532 -5.58 17.41 17.23
C THR A 532 -6.60 16.32 17.49
N ASP A 533 -6.18 15.31 18.24
CA ASP A 533 -7.01 14.18 18.66
C ASP A 533 -6.65 13.85 20.11
N GLU A 534 -7.52 14.25 21.04
CA GLU A 534 -7.34 14.01 22.47
C GLU A 534 -7.75 12.59 22.88
N ASN A 535 -8.47 11.87 22.02
CA ASN A 535 -8.99 10.53 22.29
C ASN A 535 -8.22 9.44 21.55
N ARG A 536 -7.05 9.77 20.98
CA ARG A 536 -6.27 8.84 20.16
C ARG A 536 -5.84 7.62 20.99
N GLU A 537 -6.24 6.43 20.54
CA GLU A 537 -5.91 5.17 21.22
C GLU A 537 -4.71 4.43 20.63
N LEU A 538 -4.39 4.71 19.37
CA LEU A 538 -3.40 3.99 18.57
C LEU A 538 -2.23 4.90 18.12
N PRO A 539 -1.05 4.33 17.82
CA PRO A 539 0.09 5.08 17.29
C PRO A 539 -0.24 5.82 15.99
N PHE A 540 0.71 6.63 15.52
CA PHE A 540 0.68 7.20 14.18
C PHE A 540 1.97 6.90 13.42
N GLU A 541 1.87 6.74 12.09
CA GLU A 541 2.99 6.41 11.21
C GLU A 541 3.30 7.61 10.30
N VAL A 542 4.52 8.13 10.39
CA VAL A 542 5.11 8.98 9.35
C VAL A 542 5.90 8.06 8.44
N ASN A 543 5.35 7.73 7.27
CA ASN A 543 5.92 6.69 6.38
C ASN A 543 7.25 7.10 5.72
N MET A 544 7.54 8.40 5.64
CA MET A 544 8.68 8.91 4.89
C MET A 544 9.35 10.08 5.61
N SER A 545 10.69 10.03 5.66
CA SER A 545 11.52 11.14 6.06
C SER A 545 11.87 11.96 4.82
N PHE A 546 11.86 13.28 4.90
CA PHE A 546 12.12 14.13 3.74
C PHE A 546 12.66 15.49 4.12
N GLU A 547 13.30 16.16 3.15
CA GLU A 547 13.80 17.52 3.26
C GLU A 547 13.21 18.40 2.14
N ASP A 548 12.70 19.58 2.49
CA ASP A 548 12.21 20.57 1.54
C ASP A 548 13.05 21.84 1.64
N GLU A 549 13.48 22.38 0.50
CA GLU A 549 14.29 23.60 0.41
C GLU A 549 13.69 24.58 -0.59
N TYR A 550 13.16 25.71 -0.11
CA TYR A 550 12.56 26.73 -0.98
C TYR A 550 13.35 28.04 -0.93
N GLU A 551 13.60 28.60 -2.11
CA GLU A 551 14.14 29.94 -2.31
C GLU A 551 13.13 30.76 -3.11
N ILE A 552 12.55 31.79 -2.50
CA ILE A 552 11.45 32.55 -3.07
C ILE A 552 11.85 34.01 -3.14
N ALA A 553 11.94 34.56 -4.34
CA ALA A 553 12.29 35.95 -4.57
C ALA A 553 11.04 36.76 -4.98
N PHE A 554 10.54 37.59 -4.08
CA PHE A 554 9.45 38.52 -4.39
C PHE A 554 9.98 39.84 -4.92
N VAL A 555 9.61 40.19 -6.14
CA VAL A 555 9.87 41.48 -6.77
C VAL A 555 8.70 42.39 -6.48
N LEU A 556 8.98 43.56 -5.92
CA LEU A 556 7.96 44.53 -5.52
C LEU A 556 7.45 45.33 -6.73
N PRO A 557 6.21 45.86 -6.70
CA PRO A 557 5.77 46.83 -7.69
C PRO A 557 6.64 48.09 -7.63
N LEU A 558 6.77 48.79 -8.76
CA LEU A 558 7.53 50.04 -8.83
C LEU A 558 7.01 51.05 -7.79
N GLY A 559 7.92 51.69 -7.05
CA GLY A 559 7.56 52.67 -6.03
C GLY A 559 7.10 52.06 -4.70
N TYR A 560 7.32 50.76 -4.47
CA TYR A 560 7.15 50.13 -3.15
C TYR A 560 8.48 49.81 -2.50
N LYS A 561 8.52 49.89 -1.18
CA LYS A 561 9.61 49.38 -0.33
C LYS A 561 9.09 48.30 0.61
N VAL A 562 9.99 47.42 1.07
CA VAL A 562 9.70 46.53 2.20
C VAL A 562 9.55 47.38 3.45
N ASP A 563 8.39 47.30 4.10
CA ASP A 563 8.10 48.01 5.35
C ASP A 563 8.40 47.07 6.52
N GLU A 564 7.74 45.91 6.53
CA GLU A 564 7.88 44.91 7.59
C GLU A 564 8.03 43.50 7.00
N THR A 565 8.89 42.70 7.64
CA THR A 565 8.93 41.25 7.44
C THR A 565 8.81 40.59 8.81
N PRO A 566 8.34 39.35 8.88
CA PRO A 566 8.47 38.55 10.07
C PRO A 566 9.95 38.38 10.46
N ASP A 567 10.19 38.06 11.73
CA ASP A 567 11.51 37.67 12.19
C ASP A 567 11.93 36.32 11.59
N ASN A 568 13.24 36.15 11.43
CA ASN A 568 13.82 34.85 11.13
C ASN A 568 13.46 33.87 12.26
N SER A 569 13.00 32.68 11.89
CA SER A 569 12.47 31.75 12.86
C SER A 569 12.90 30.32 12.57
N ALA A 570 13.07 29.53 13.63
CA ALA A 570 13.46 28.14 13.55
C ALA A 570 12.81 27.35 14.67
N ILE A 571 12.43 26.11 14.39
CA ILE A 571 11.90 25.18 15.36
C ILE A 571 12.50 23.79 15.12
N THR A 572 12.75 23.06 16.21
CA THR A 572 13.22 21.68 16.18
C THR A 572 12.36 20.86 17.14
N SER A 573 12.11 19.62 16.76
CA SER A 573 11.43 18.61 17.57
C SER A 573 11.99 17.22 17.26
N GLU A 574 11.53 16.20 17.98
CA GLU A 574 11.82 14.80 17.63
C GLU A 574 11.29 14.41 16.22
N PHE A 575 10.29 15.14 15.73
CA PHE A 575 9.67 14.91 14.41
C PHE A 575 10.41 15.57 13.26
N GLY A 576 11.40 16.43 13.54
CA GLY A 576 12.18 17.12 12.51
C GLY A 576 12.52 18.56 12.86
N SER A 577 12.90 19.33 11.84
CA SER A 577 13.33 20.73 11.99
C SER A 577 12.74 21.61 10.89
N TYR A 578 12.64 22.91 11.18
CA TYR A 578 12.17 23.91 10.23
C TYR A 578 12.89 25.23 10.47
N LYS A 579 13.23 25.93 9.39
CA LYS A 579 13.81 27.27 9.40
C LYS A 579 13.20 28.12 8.30
N LEU A 580 12.83 29.35 8.63
CA LEU A 580 12.39 30.39 7.71
C LEU A 580 13.26 31.63 7.90
N SER A 581 13.72 32.22 6.81
CA SER A 581 14.60 33.39 6.85
C SER A 581 14.28 34.39 5.74
N PHE A 582 14.44 35.67 6.05
CA PHE A 582 14.12 36.78 5.16
C PHE A 582 15.38 37.61 4.90
N VAL A 583 15.64 37.93 3.63
CA VAL A 583 16.72 38.82 3.20
C VAL A 583 16.10 39.96 2.40
N LYS A 584 16.22 41.18 2.93
CA LYS A 584 15.67 42.40 2.32
C LYS A 584 16.73 43.03 1.42
N SER A 585 16.30 43.49 0.24
CA SER A 585 17.10 44.33 -0.65
C SER A 585 16.21 45.40 -1.27
N ASP A 586 16.82 46.38 -1.95
CA ASP A 586 16.02 47.38 -2.66
C ASP A 586 15.16 46.71 -3.75
N GLY A 587 13.87 47.06 -3.79
CA GLY A 587 12.88 46.47 -4.71
C GLY A 587 12.58 44.97 -4.59
N GLN A 588 13.11 44.25 -3.58
CA GLN A 588 12.92 42.81 -3.46
C GLN A 588 13.01 42.27 -2.01
N VAL A 589 12.33 41.17 -1.74
CA VAL A 589 12.54 40.34 -0.54
C VAL A 589 12.74 38.88 -0.94
N LYS A 590 13.81 38.26 -0.43
CA LYS A 590 14.07 36.82 -0.58
C LYS A 590 13.65 36.07 0.68
N VAL A 591 12.88 35.01 0.52
CA VAL A 591 12.47 34.07 1.57
C VAL A 591 13.21 32.75 1.35
N ILE A 592 13.84 32.23 2.40
CA ILE A 592 14.54 30.94 2.39
C ILE A 592 13.87 30.05 3.44
N ARG A 593 13.33 28.92 2.98
CA ARG A 593 12.66 27.92 3.82
C ARG A 593 13.43 26.62 3.73
N LYS A 594 13.72 26.00 4.88
CA LYS A 594 14.25 24.63 4.97
C LYS A 594 13.45 23.85 5.99
N MET A 595 12.94 22.69 5.60
CA MET A 595 12.16 21.80 6.47
C MET A 595 12.70 20.39 6.36
N GLN A 596 12.84 19.69 7.48
CA GLN A 596 13.09 18.26 7.54
C GLN A 596 12.01 17.59 8.37
N ILE A 597 11.47 16.48 7.89
CA ILE A 597 10.57 15.61 8.64
C ILE A 597 11.22 14.24 8.81
N ASN A 598 11.16 13.73 10.04
CA ASN A 598 11.65 12.40 10.39
C ASN A 598 10.50 11.39 10.24
N LYS A 599 10.80 10.22 9.65
CA LYS A 599 9.87 9.08 9.63
C LYS A 599 9.89 8.37 10.97
N GLY A 600 8.80 7.67 11.25
CA GLY A 600 8.72 6.83 12.43
C GLY A 600 7.33 6.32 12.70
N LEU A 601 7.27 5.25 13.48
CA LEU A 601 6.06 4.79 14.15
C LEU A 601 6.08 5.36 15.56
N TYR A 602 5.31 6.41 15.78
CA TYR A 602 5.32 7.19 17.01
C TYR A 602 4.18 6.75 17.94
N PRO A 603 4.39 6.78 19.26
CA PRO A 603 3.35 6.45 20.22
C PRO A 603 2.22 7.48 20.20
N LYS A 604 1.01 7.09 20.61
CA LYS A 604 -0.20 7.91 20.50
C LYS A 604 -0.10 9.25 21.26
N GLU A 605 0.62 9.26 22.38
CA GLU A 605 0.83 10.42 23.25
C GLU A 605 1.57 11.56 22.53
N LYS A 606 2.29 11.24 21.44
CA LYS A 606 3.06 12.20 20.64
C LYS A 606 2.29 12.81 19.49
N TYR A 607 1.05 12.40 19.26
CA TYR A 607 0.28 12.86 18.11
C TYR A 607 0.00 14.36 18.16
N ASN A 608 -0.50 14.88 19.30
CA ASN A 608 -0.80 16.30 19.43
C ASN A 608 0.46 17.18 19.42
N ASP A 609 1.60 16.64 19.87
CA ASP A 609 2.92 17.30 19.71
C ASP A 609 3.30 17.41 18.23
N TYR A 610 3.12 16.33 17.45
CA TYR A 610 3.37 16.33 16.01
C TYR A 610 2.46 17.30 15.27
N ILE A 611 1.16 17.28 15.57
CA ILE A 611 0.18 18.22 15.01
C ILE A 611 0.55 19.66 15.36
N SER A 612 0.96 19.93 16.59
CA SER A 612 1.42 21.26 17.02
C SER A 612 2.68 21.69 16.27
N PHE A 613 3.63 20.78 16.06
CA PHE A 613 4.81 21.02 15.24
C PHE A 613 4.43 21.37 13.78
N ARG A 614 3.55 20.60 13.14
CA ARG A 614 3.07 20.87 11.78
C ARG A 614 2.27 22.17 11.67
N LYS A 615 1.44 22.51 12.66
CA LYS A 615 0.72 23.79 12.73
C LYS A 615 1.67 24.97 12.89
N LYS A 616 2.71 24.85 13.72
CA LYS A 616 3.74 25.90 13.86
C LYS A 616 4.44 26.16 12.53
N ILE A 617 4.82 25.11 11.80
CA ILE A 617 5.37 25.22 10.43
C ILE A 617 4.39 25.96 9.51
N LEU A 618 3.13 25.53 9.46
CA LEU A 618 2.11 26.15 8.61
C LEU A 618 1.88 27.63 8.95
N ASN A 619 1.92 27.99 10.24
CA ASN A 619 1.79 29.38 10.68
C ASN A 619 3.01 30.22 10.27
N MET A 620 4.22 29.66 10.36
CA MET A 620 5.45 30.31 9.91
C MET A 620 5.42 30.51 8.38
N ASP A 621 5.04 29.49 7.61
CA ASP A 621 4.85 29.57 6.15
C ASP A 621 3.82 30.66 5.78
N ASN A 622 2.75 30.81 6.58
CA ASN A 622 1.67 31.80 6.39
C ASN A 622 1.94 33.20 6.94
N SER A 623 3.08 33.41 7.60
CA SER A 623 3.52 34.72 8.08
C SER A 623 3.47 35.77 6.97
N LYS A 624 3.26 37.04 7.34
CA LYS A 624 2.95 38.09 6.36
C LYS A 624 4.10 39.06 6.19
N ILE A 625 4.36 39.43 4.94
CA ILE A 625 5.27 40.51 4.56
C ILE A 625 4.42 41.73 4.19
N LEU A 626 4.81 42.90 4.69
CA LEU A 626 4.19 44.19 4.40
C LEU A 626 5.13 45.03 3.53
N ILE A 627 4.60 45.52 2.41
CA ILE A 627 5.28 46.50 1.55
C ILE A 627 4.43 47.75 1.47
N THR A 628 5.06 48.92 1.43
CA THR A 628 4.37 50.22 1.46
C THR A 628 4.84 51.10 0.31
N LYS A 629 3.91 51.81 -0.32
CA LYS A 629 4.21 52.76 -1.40
C LYS A 629 5.04 53.94 -0.85
N ILE A 630 6.12 54.29 -1.54
CA ILE A 630 7.09 55.34 -1.19
C ILE A 630 6.45 56.72 -1.37
#